data_AF-A0A1X7SVS0-F1
#
_entry.id   AF-A0A1X7SVS0-F1
#
_cell.length_a   1.000
_cell.length_b   1.000
_cell.length_c   1.000
_cell.angle_alpha   90.00
_cell.angle_beta   90.00
_cell.angle_gamma   90.00
#
_symmetry.space_group_name_H-M   'P 1'
#
loop_
_entity.id
_entity.type
_entity.pdbx_description
1 polymer ?
#
loop_
_entity_poly.entity_id
_entity_poly.type
_entity_poly.pdbx_seq_one_letter_code
_entity_poly.pdbx_strand_id
1 'polypeptide(L)'
;MSMYQVDLLQLSYILANGSLYNSSCHGSNMLFYPDNFTLEKGEYVEKIEGSTSDSLVNQLTITLNQPSENSKRVIGPYGTTIGKKNFTFEGYIFAFHGRTGKYVLQNIGVYYIPPAKETAYFGLPSQNFKEEPDAMNPPVVKVSKVIIYHSDRINSLQLEYRLHGGERRLGRQYPKGPAKGVLTTLVFSDSEWLIGAYGKIRKGRSQSQIQISFVTRKADGSQSQYGPYGRAYNDDVISTTKFNMTGTIIGYRGHFNNGLNSVGFFYF
;
A
#
# COMPACT_ATOMS: atom_id res chain seq x y z
N MET A 1 -34.79 -29.28 1.56
CA MET A 1 -33.51 -28.87 2.17
C MET A 1 -32.88 -27.87 1.24
N SER A 2 -32.77 -26.61 1.64
CA SER A 2 -32.29 -25.56 0.75
C SER A 2 -30.87 -25.16 1.13
N MET A 3 -29.87 -25.59 0.34
CA MET A 3 -28.48 -25.19 0.49
C MET A 3 -28.28 -23.78 -0.01
N TYR A 4 -27.83 -22.87 0.86
CA TYR A 4 -27.77 -21.45 0.54
C TYR A 4 -26.61 -20.74 1.26
N GLN A 5 -25.43 -21.39 1.29
CA GLN A 5 -24.21 -20.89 1.92
C GLN A 5 -22.97 -21.24 1.09
N VAL A 6 -21.80 -20.73 1.47
CA VAL A 6 -20.53 -21.10 0.87
C VAL A 6 -19.98 -22.33 1.60
N ASP A 7 -19.93 -23.47 0.91
CA ASP A 7 -19.57 -24.75 1.53
C ASP A 7 -18.06 -25.01 1.51
N LEU A 8 -17.35 -24.51 0.49
CA LEU A 8 -15.94 -24.77 0.28
C LEU A 8 -15.20 -23.57 -0.32
N LEU A 9 -13.92 -23.45 0.01
CA LEU A 9 -12.96 -22.57 -0.66
C LEU A 9 -11.63 -23.30 -0.83
N GLN A 10 -11.06 -23.24 -2.03
CA GLN A 10 -9.72 -23.72 -2.32
C GLN A 10 -9.01 -22.69 -3.20
N LEU A 11 -7.73 -22.49 -2.95
CA LEU A 11 -6.91 -21.49 -3.64
C LEU A 11 -5.77 -22.19 -4.34
N SER A 12 -5.47 -21.72 -5.54
CA SER A 12 -4.29 -22.13 -6.29
C SER A 12 -3.37 -20.92 -6.41
N TYR A 13 -2.13 -21.08 -5.96
CA TYR A 13 -1.10 -20.04 -5.94
C TYR A 13 -0.05 -20.33 -6.99
N ILE A 14 0.44 -19.28 -7.65
CA ILE A 14 1.68 -19.36 -8.43
C ILE A 14 2.80 -18.94 -7.49
N LEU A 15 3.70 -19.88 -7.18
CA LEU A 15 4.86 -19.62 -6.34
C LEU A 15 5.94 -18.83 -7.12
N ALA A 16 6.91 -18.27 -6.40
CA ALA A 16 7.98 -17.46 -7.00
C ALA A 16 8.82 -18.21 -8.06
N ASN A 17 8.89 -19.54 -7.98
CA ASN A 17 9.54 -20.39 -8.97
C ASN A 17 8.65 -20.74 -10.19
N GLY A 18 7.45 -20.16 -10.28
CA GLY A 18 6.46 -20.40 -11.34
C GLY A 18 5.63 -21.67 -11.14
N SER A 19 5.89 -22.47 -10.11
CA SER A 19 5.12 -23.69 -9.85
C SER A 19 3.74 -23.37 -9.26
N LEU A 20 2.76 -24.23 -9.56
CA LEU A 20 1.42 -24.17 -8.99
C LEU A 20 1.41 -24.86 -7.62
N TYR A 21 0.86 -24.18 -6.62
CA TYR A 21 0.58 -24.74 -5.30
C TYR A 21 -0.91 -24.65 -5.01
N ASN A 22 -1.55 -25.78 -4.79
CA ASN A 22 -2.95 -25.83 -4.39
C ASN A 22 -3.02 -25.91 -2.87
N SER A 23 -3.79 -25.00 -2.24
CA SER A 23 -4.11 -25.12 -0.83
C SER A 23 -4.92 -26.40 -0.58
N SER A 24 -5.02 -26.77 0.69
CA SER A 24 -6.09 -27.67 1.13
C SER A 24 -7.46 -27.12 0.73
N CYS A 25 -8.40 -28.02 0.47
CA CYS A 25 -9.80 -27.66 0.33
C CYS A 25 -10.37 -27.36 1.73
N HIS A 26 -10.82 -26.13 1.94
CA HIS A 26 -11.37 -25.67 3.20
C HIS A 26 -12.90 -25.70 3.13
N GLY A 27 -13.49 -26.79 3.63
CA GLY A 27 -14.92 -27.08 3.54
C GLY A 27 -15.16 -28.49 3.02
N SER A 28 -16.28 -28.72 2.32
CA SER A 28 -16.54 -30.00 1.66
C SER A 28 -17.18 -29.82 0.30
N ASN A 29 -16.72 -30.63 -0.67
CA ASN A 29 -17.34 -30.78 -1.99
C ASN A 29 -18.28 -31.99 -2.08
N MET A 30 -18.62 -32.63 -0.94
CA MET A 30 -19.43 -33.87 -0.96
C MET A 30 -20.81 -33.69 -1.58
N LEU A 31 -21.36 -32.47 -1.58
CA LEU A 31 -22.72 -32.21 -2.02
C LEU A 31 -22.78 -31.55 -3.41
N PHE A 32 -21.73 -30.86 -3.85
CA PHE A 32 -21.73 -30.06 -5.08
C PHE A 32 -20.37 -29.96 -5.75
N TYR A 33 -20.41 -29.69 -7.06
CA TYR A 33 -19.21 -29.33 -7.83
C TYR A 33 -18.78 -27.91 -7.51
N PRO A 34 -17.48 -27.66 -7.32
CA PRO A 34 -16.97 -26.31 -7.10
C PRO A 34 -17.06 -25.49 -8.38
N ASP A 35 -17.50 -24.24 -8.26
CA ASP A 35 -17.24 -23.23 -9.28
C ASP A 35 -15.76 -22.87 -9.26
N ASN A 36 -15.16 -22.81 -10.45
CA ASN A 36 -13.74 -22.48 -10.61
C ASN A 36 -13.60 -21.24 -11.49
N PHE A 37 -12.68 -20.37 -11.12
CA PHE A 37 -12.26 -19.25 -11.96
C PHE A 37 -10.74 -19.10 -11.85
N THR A 38 -10.14 -18.50 -12.87
CA THR A 38 -8.70 -18.27 -12.93
C THR A 38 -8.44 -16.79 -13.14
N LEU A 39 -7.45 -16.27 -12.43
CA LEU A 39 -6.97 -14.91 -12.63
C LEU A 39 -6.14 -14.87 -13.90
N GLU A 40 -6.42 -13.89 -14.75
CA GLU A 40 -5.61 -13.59 -15.92
C GLU A 40 -4.29 -12.93 -15.49
N LYS A 41 -3.34 -12.88 -16.42
CA LYS A 41 -2.01 -12.33 -16.12
C LYS A 41 -2.13 -10.86 -15.69
N GLY A 42 -1.72 -10.57 -14.46
CA GLY A 42 -1.74 -9.23 -13.89
C GLY A 42 -3.03 -8.87 -13.17
N GLU A 43 -4.06 -9.72 -13.21
CA GLU A 43 -5.20 -9.58 -12.33
C GLU A 43 -4.83 -9.88 -10.88
N TYR A 44 -5.52 -9.23 -9.95
CA TYR A 44 -5.45 -9.58 -8.53
C TYR A 44 -6.81 -9.41 -7.87
N VAL A 45 -6.99 -10.08 -6.73
CA VAL A 45 -8.20 -9.91 -5.91
C VAL A 45 -8.13 -8.59 -5.17
N GLU A 46 -9.01 -7.65 -5.53
CA GLU A 46 -9.05 -6.29 -4.98
C GLU A 46 -10.05 -6.16 -3.83
N LYS A 47 -11.17 -6.87 -3.94
CA LYS A 47 -12.23 -6.79 -2.94
C LYS A 47 -12.88 -8.15 -2.76
N ILE A 48 -13.18 -8.46 -1.51
CA ILE A 48 -14.02 -9.58 -1.14
C ILE A 48 -15.13 -9.06 -0.23
N GLU A 49 -16.35 -9.34 -0.61
CA GLU A 49 -17.53 -8.96 0.16
C GLU A 49 -18.50 -10.11 0.27
N GLY A 50 -19.38 -10.04 1.26
CA GLY A 50 -20.31 -11.13 1.49
C GLY A 50 -21.14 -10.92 2.74
N SER A 51 -21.81 -11.99 3.14
CA SER A 51 -22.66 -11.98 4.33
C SER A 51 -22.50 -13.25 5.16
N THR A 52 -22.81 -13.11 6.45
CA THR A 52 -22.71 -14.19 7.45
C THR A 52 -23.95 -14.24 8.35
N SER A 53 -24.28 -15.43 8.84
CA SER A 53 -25.33 -15.71 9.82
C SER A 53 -24.88 -16.85 10.71
N ASP A 54 -25.05 -16.74 12.02
CA ASP A 54 -24.90 -17.85 12.97
C ASP A 54 -23.58 -18.65 12.80
N SER A 55 -22.48 -17.95 12.50
CA SER A 55 -21.13 -18.49 12.24
C SER A 55 -20.99 -19.30 10.95
N LEU A 56 -21.68 -18.88 9.90
CA LEU A 56 -21.59 -19.42 8.54
C LEU A 56 -21.36 -18.29 7.55
N VAL A 57 -20.55 -18.54 6.53
CA VAL A 57 -20.42 -17.64 5.38
C VAL A 57 -21.55 -17.97 4.40
N ASN A 58 -22.55 -17.09 4.31
CA ASN A 58 -23.71 -17.30 3.46
C ASN A 58 -23.48 -16.86 2.03
N GLN A 59 -22.75 -15.76 1.84
CA GLN A 59 -22.47 -15.22 0.53
C GLN A 59 -21.00 -14.81 0.40
N LEU A 60 -20.45 -14.97 -0.80
CA LEU A 60 -19.15 -14.45 -1.17
C LEU A 60 -19.18 -13.89 -2.60
N THR A 61 -18.72 -12.66 -2.75
CA THR A 61 -18.49 -11.98 -4.03
C THR A 61 -17.04 -11.54 -4.06
N ILE A 62 -16.37 -11.81 -5.17
CA ILE A 62 -14.94 -11.50 -5.35
C ILE A 62 -14.84 -10.51 -6.52
N THR A 63 -14.22 -9.36 -6.27
CA THR A 63 -13.89 -8.38 -7.32
C THR A 63 -12.41 -8.47 -7.63
N LEU A 64 -12.10 -8.71 -8.89
CA LEU A 64 -10.76 -8.67 -9.43
C LEU A 64 -10.51 -7.32 -10.09
N ASN A 65 -9.32 -6.78 -9.92
CA ASN A 65 -8.86 -5.59 -10.65
C ASN A 65 -7.98 -6.04 -11.82
N GLN A 66 -8.20 -5.41 -12.99
CA GLN A 66 -7.41 -5.61 -14.19
C GLN A 66 -6.69 -4.29 -14.56
N PRO A 67 -5.49 -4.02 -14.01
CA PRO A 67 -4.84 -2.70 -14.17
C PRO A 67 -4.54 -2.34 -15.62
N SER A 68 -4.22 -3.31 -16.47
CA SER A 68 -3.91 -3.09 -17.89
C SER A 68 -5.10 -2.58 -18.69
N GLU A 69 -6.31 -2.93 -18.27
CA GLU A 69 -7.56 -2.58 -18.95
C GLU A 69 -8.33 -1.47 -18.23
N ASN A 70 -7.83 -1.03 -17.05
CA ASN A 70 -8.51 -0.10 -16.17
C ASN A 70 -9.97 -0.53 -15.89
N SER A 71 -10.16 -1.83 -15.69
CA SER A 71 -11.47 -2.48 -15.52
C SER A 71 -11.49 -3.36 -14.27
N LYS A 72 -12.70 -3.80 -13.90
CA LYS A 72 -12.93 -4.72 -12.78
C LYS A 72 -13.80 -5.88 -13.25
N ARG A 73 -13.48 -7.09 -12.80
CA ARG A 73 -14.27 -8.31 -13.04
C ARG A 73 -14.88 -8.79 -11.73
N VAL A 74 -16.19 -8.96 -11.68
CA VAL A 74 -16.91 -9.44 -10.49
C VAL A 74 -17.27 -10.91 -10.67
N ILE A 75 -17.01 -11.70 -9.64
CA ILE A 75 -17.22 -13.14 -9.62
C ILE A 75 -18.13 -13.50 -8.43
N GLY A 76 -19.16 -14.30 -8.71
CA GLY A 76 -20.27 -14.56 -7.78
C GLY A 76 -21.49 -13.67 -8.06
N PRO A 77 -22.36 -13.43 -7.05
CA PRO A 77 -22.26 -13.94 -5.70
C PRO A 77 -22.40 -15.46 -5.64
N TYR A 78 -21.55 -16.11 -4.83
CA TYR A 78 -21.71 -17.50 -4.43
C TYR A 78 -22.52 -17.57 -3.14
N GLY A 79 -23.43 -18.54 -3.03
CA GLY A 79 -24.33 -18.66 -1.87
C GLY A 79 -25.51 -17.67 -1.89
N THR A 80 -26.02 -17.24 -0.73
CA THR A 80 -27.22 -16.38 -0.65
C THR A 80 -27.11 -15.20 0.30
N THR A 81 -27.86 -14.14 -0.02
CA THR A 81 -27.92 -12.88 0.73
C THR A 81 -28.73 -12.95 2.04
N ILE A 82 -29.06 -14.16 2.55
CA ILE A 82 -29.84 -14.32 3.81
C ILE A 82 -28.99 -14.02 5.05
N GLY A 83 -27.71 -13.66 4.89
CA GLY A 83 -26.83 -13.32 6.00
C GLY A 83 -27.34 -12.12 6.83
N LYS A 84 -27.16 -12.20 8.15
CA LYS A 84 -27.53 -11.17 9.11
C LYS A 84 -26.49 -10.05 9.23
N LYS A 85 -25.24 -10.32 8.80
CA LYS A 85 -24.11 -9.37 8.90
C LYS A 85 -23.31 -9.38 7.61
N ASN A 86 -23.05 -8.19 7.06
CA ASN A 86 -22.22 -8.02 5.88
C ASN A 86 -20.76 -7.80 6.27
N PHE A 87 -19.84 -8.21 5.41
CA PHE A 87 -18.42 -7.93 5.53
C PHE A 87 -17.86 -7.48 4.19
N THR A 88 -16.80 -6.68 4.25
CA THR A 88 -16.05 -6.20 3.09
C THR A 88 -14.58 -6.09 3.46
N PHE A 89 -13.72 -6.64 2.61
CA PHE A 89 -12.28 -6.46 2.65
C PHE A 89 -11.83 -5.85 1.34
N GLU A 90 -11.03 -4.79 1.40
CA GLU A 90 -10.52 -4.07 0.23
C GLU A 90 -9.00 -3.93 0.32
N GLY A 91 -8.34 -4.01 -0.83
CA GLY A 91 -6.89 -3.93 -0.99
C GLY A 91 -6.35 -5.05 -1.87
N TYR A 92 -5.04 -5.25 -1.89
CA TYR A 92 -4.45 -6.39 -2.59
C TYR A 92 -4.55 -7.65 -1.71
N ILE A 93 -5.56 -8.49 -1.95
CA ILE A 93 -5.83 -9.70 -1.18
C ILE A 93 -5.02 -10.87 -1.77
N PHE A 94 -4.16 -11.47 -0.95
CA PHE A 94 -3.20 -12.49 -1.42
C PHE A 94 -3.31 -13.82 -0.69
N ALA A 95 -4.07 -13.92 0.40
CA ALA A 95 -4.37 -15.19 1.05
C ALA A 95 -5.61 -15.07 1.94
N PHE A 96 -6.11 -16.20 2.42
CA PHE A 96 -7.28 -16.30 3.27
C PHE A 96 -6.93 -17.01 4.58
N HIS A 97 -7.68 -16.71 5.63
CA HIS A 97 -7.69 -17.47 6.87
C HIS A 97 -9.14 -17.64 7.33
N GLY A 98 -9.40 -18.60 8.21
CA GLY A 98 -10.77 -18.85 8.63
C GLY A 98 -10.94 -20.15 9.38
N ARG A 99 -12.21 -20.55 9.51
CA ARG A 99 -12.61 -21.80 10.13
C ARG A 99 -13.62 -22.50 9.24
N THR A 100 -13.47 -23.81 9.14
CA THR A 100 -14.40 -24.69 8.44
C THR A 100 -15.05 -25.64 9.43
N GLY A 101 -16.33 -25.91 9.23
CA GLY A 101 -17.03 -27.03 9.84
C GLY A 101 -16.86 -28.30 9.02
N LYS A 102 -17.59 -29.36 9.39
CA LYS A 102 -17.54 -30.66 8.70
C LYS A 102 -17.88 -30.56 7.20
N TYR A 103 -18.72 -29.60 6.81
CA TYR A 103 -19.21 -29.46 5.44
C TYR A 103 -19.31 -28.03 4.93
N VAL A 104 -18.89 -27.03 5.71
CA VAL A 104 -19.29 -25.64 5.50
C VAL A 104 -18.18 -24.67 5.87
N LEU A 105 -18.12 -23.51 5.21
CA LEU A 105 -17.25 -22.42 5.63
C LEU A 105 -17.93 -21.64 6.76
N GLN A 106 -17.32 -21.65 7.95
CA GLN A 106 -17.90 -21.00 9.13
C GLN A 106 -17.52 -19.52 9.18
N ASN A 107 -16.22 -19.24 9.05
CA ASN A 107 -15.66 -17.90 9.14
C ASN A 107 -14.60 -17.71 8.06
N ILE A 108 -14.49 -16.48 7.57
CA ILE A 108 -13.51 -16.07 6.57
C ILE A 108 -12.87 -14.75 6.99
N GLY A 109 -11.58 -14.63 6.74
CA GLY A 109 -10.78 -13.43 6.79
C GLY A 109 -9.69 -13.51 5.73
N VAL A 110 -8.98 -12.41 5.53
CA VAL A 110 -8.01 -12.28 4.44
C VAL A 110 -6.69 -11.70 4.93
N TYR A 111 -5.60 -12.15 4.30
CA TYR A 111 -4.32 -11.46 4.34
C TYR A 111 -4.24 -10.57 3.11
N TYR A 112 -3.99 -9.27 3.35
CA TYR A 112 -4.05 -8.27 2.30
C TYR A 112 -3.12 -7.09 2.59
N ILE A 113 -2.76 -6.37 1.53
CA ILE A 113 -2.16 -5.03 1.62
C ILE A 113 -3.33 -4.03 1.51
N PRO A 114 -3.60 -3.21 2.54
CA PRO A 114 -4.72 -2.26 2.48
C PRO A 114 -4.47 -1.17 1.43
N PRO A 115 -5.51 -0.48 0.95
CA PRO A 115 -5.35 0.70 0.11
C PRO A 115 -4.50 1.76 0.83
N ALA A 116 -3.62 2.46 0.11
CA ALA A 116 -2.84 3.51 0.73
C ALA A 116 -3.71 4.72 1.07
N LYS A 117 -3.39 5.33 2.20
CA LYS A 117 -3.89 6.64 2.60
C LYS A 117 -2.95 7.73 2.12
N GLU A 118 -3.49 8.92 1.92
CA GLU A 118 -2.72 10.09 1.50
C GLU A 118 -2.75 11.17 2.58
N THR A 119 -1.59 11.71 2.97
CA THR A 119 -1.55 12.90 3.82
C THR A 119 -1.90 14.15 3.01
N ALA A 120 -2.43 15.20 3.64
CA ALA A 120 -2.43 16.54 3.04
C ALA A 120 -1.01 16.99 2.65
N TYR A 121 -0.92 17.99 1.75
CA TYR A 121 0.37 18.58 1.38
C TYR A 121 0.90 19.49 2.49
N PHE A 122 2.16 19.28 2.83
CA PHE A 122 2.98 20.12 3.68
C PHE A 122 3.75 21.10 2.79
N GLY A 123 3.42 22.39 2.82
CA GLY A 123 4.07 23.43 2.01
C GLY A 123 3.07 24.30 1.24
N LEU A 124 3.50 24.87 0.12
CA LEU A 124 2.65 25.58 -0.83
C LEU A 124 2.36 24.67 -2.03
N PRO A 125 1.14 24.11 -2.15
CA PRO A 125 0.80 23.23 -3.26
C PRO A 125 0.62 24.02 -4.55
N SER A 126 1.34 23.65 -5.61
CA SER A 126 1.13 24.11 -7.00
C SER A 126 1.66 23.04 -7.94
N GLN A 127 0.99 22.71 -9.04
CA GLN A 127 1.42 21.70 -10.04
C GLN A 127 2.19 20.49 -9.44
N ASN A 128 1.49 19.72 -8.60
CA ASN A 128 2.11 18.63 -7.86
C ASN A 128 2.31 17.40 -8.78
N PHE A 129 3.44 16.70 -8.63
CA PHE A 129 3.56 15.34 -9.12
C PHE A 129 3.02 14.37 -8.06
N LYS A 130 2.50 13.24 -8.54
CA LYS A 130 2.04 12.14 -7.73
C LYS A 130 2.77 10.89 -8.20
N GLU A 131 3.55 10.26 -7.33
CA GLU A 131 4.03 8.90 -7.58
C GLU A 131 3.07 7.98 -6.84
N GLU A 132 2.07 7.46 -7.55
CA GLU A 132 1.02 6.59 -6.99
C GLU A 132 1.59 5.18 -6.76
N PRO A 133 1.89 4.78 -5.52
CA PRO A 133 2.45 3.46 -5.25
C PRO A 133 1.42 2.35 -5.49
N ASP A 134 0.13 2.68 -5.33
CA ASP A 134 -1.02 1.79 -5.51
C ASP A 134 -1.31 1.49 -6.99
N ALA A 135 -0.84 2.34 -7.90
CA ALA A 135 -0.87 2.05 -9.33
C ALA A 135 0.25 1.07 -9.75
N MET A 136 1.17 0.72 -8.83
CA MET A 136 2.18 -0.30 -9.12
C MET A 136 1.55 -1.69 -9.05
N ASN A 137 1.70 -2.44 -10.13
CA ASN A 137 1.44 -3.87 -10.15
C ASN A 137 2.80 -4.61 -10.32
N PRO A 138 3.19 -5.50 -9.39
CA PRO A 138 2.58 -5.76 -8.08
C PRO A 138 2.70 -4.57 -7.11
N PRO A 139 1.85 -4.49 -6.06
CA PRO A 139 1.77 -3.33 -5.16
C PRO A 139 3.04 -3.14 -4.32
N VAL A 140 3.26 -1.90 -3.88
CA VAL A 140 4.36 -1.57 -2.97
C VAL A 140 4.10 -2.14 -1.57
N VAL A 141 5.09 -2.85 -1.03
CA VAL A 141 5.06 -3.35 0.36
C VAL A 141 5.79 -2.39 1.30
N LYS A 142 6.92 -1.83 0.85
CA LYS A 142 7.69 -0.84 1.61
C LYS A 142 8.65 -0.03 0.75
N VAL A 143 9.10 1.10 1.29
CA VAL A 143 10.31 1.78 0.83
C VAL A 143 11.54 1.03 1.33
N SER A 144 12.50 0.76 0.43
CA SER A 144 13.78 0.10 0.72
C SER A 144 14.97 1.07 0.66
N LYS A 145 14.82 2.19 -0.06
CA LYS A 145 15.85 3.22 -0.17
C LYS A 145 15.22 4.60 -0.29
N VAL A 146 15.84 5.59 0.35
CA VAL A 146 15.55 7.02 0.15
C VAL A 146 16.80 7.68 -0.42
N ILE A 147 16.66 8.34 -1.57
CA ILE A 147 17.73 9.05 -2.26
C ILE A 147 17.37 10.53 -2.24
N ILE A 148 18.25 11.36 -1.65
CA ILE A 148 18.01 12.78 -1.43
C ILE A 148 19.21 13.55 -1.96
N TYR A 149 18.96 14.54 -2.81
CA TYR A 149 19.95 15.57 -3.11
C TYR A 149 19.56 16.83 -2.35
N HIS A 150 20.46 17.36 -1.51
CA HIS A 150 20.15 18.48 -0.64
C HIS A 150 21.32 19.44 -0.40
N SER A 151 20.99 20.65 0.04
CA SER A 151 21.87 21.71 0.49
C SER A 151 21.15 22.50 1.58
N ASP A 152 21.04 23.83 1.44
CA ASP A 152 20.03 24.65 2.11
C ASP A 152 18.58 24.27 1.78
N ARG A 153 18.35 23.57 0.66
CA ARG A 153 17.04 23.06 0.23
C ARG A 153 17.12 21.57 -0.09
N ILE A 154 15.98 20.88 -0.11
CA ILE A 154 15.88 19.56 -0.72
C ILE A 154 15.71 19.77 -2.22
N ASN A 155 16.74 19.45 -3.00
CA ASN A 155 16.77 19.69 -4.44
C ASN A 155 16.18 18.53 -5.23
N SER A 156 16.28 17.32 -4.70
CA SER A 156 15.62 16.14 -5.28
C SER A 156 15.32 15.10 -4.21
N LEU A 157 14.24 14.34 -4.43
CA LEU A 157 13.86 13.16 -3.66
C LEU A 157 13.48 12.06 -4.64
N GLN A 158 13.88 10.82 -4.34
CA GLN A 158 13.54 9.62 -5.09
C GLN A 158 13.52 8.43 -4.11
N LEU A 159 12.63 7.46 -4.34
CA LEU A 159 12.50 6.27 -3.51
C LEU A 159 12.77 5.00 -4.33
N GLU A 160 13.32 3.98 -3.69
CA GLU A 160 13.32 2.60 -4.22
C GLU A 160 12.34 1.77 -3.41
N TYR A 161 11.42 1.13 -4.10
CA TYR A 161 10.33 0.35 -3.53
C TYR A 161 10.67 -1.14 -3.53
N ARG A 162 10.17 -1.87 -2.53
CA ARG A 162 10.03 -3.32 -2.59
C ARG A 162 8.58 -3.64 -2.87
N LEU A 163 8.34 -4.37 -3.95
CA LEU A 163 7.01 -4.77 -4.38
C LEU A 163 6.63 -6.11 -3.75
N HIS A 164 5.33 -6.40 -3.75
CA HIS A 164 4.82 -7.73 -3.45
C HIS A 164 5.40 -8.72 -4.48
N GLY A 165 5.89 -9.87 -4.04
CA GLY A 165 6.73 -10.77 -4.86
C GLY A 165 8.24 -10.54 -4.74
N GLY A 166 8.67 -9.45 -4.10
CA GLY A 166 10.06 -9.25 -3.67
C GLY A 166 10.94 -8.42 -4.63
N GLU A 167 10.43 -8.08 -5.81
CA GLU A 167 11.13 -7.21 -6.76
C GLU A 167 11.43 -5.83 -6.16
N ARG A 168 12.53 -5.22 -6.61
CA ARG A 168 12.87 -3.83 -6.30
C ARG A 168 12.62 -2.95 -7.51
N ARG A 169 12.00 -1.80 -7.30
CA ARG A 169 11.72 -0.83 -8.34
C ARG A 169 12.19 0.55 -7.90
N LEU A 170 13.10 1.14 -8.68
CA LEU A 170 13.49 2.52 -8.49
C LEU A 170 12.39 3.44 -9.03
N GLY A 171 11.88 4.32 -8.18
CA GLY A 171 10.88 5.32 -8.53
C GLY A 171 11.44 6.42 -9.42
N ARG A 172 10.60 7.38 -9.79
CA ARG A 172 11.04 8.53 -10.58
C ARG A 172 11.81 9.53 -9.71
N GLN A 173 12.90 10.07 -10.23
CA GLN A 173 13.57 11.21 -9.62
C GLN A 173 12.79 12.49 -9.93
N TYR A 174 12.49 13.28 -8.88
CA TYR A 174 11.92 14.62 -9.01
C TYR A 174 12.83 15.67 -8.38
N PRO A 175 13.01 16.85 -9.01
CA PRO A 175 12.56 17.19 -10.37
C PRO A 175 13.32 16.36 -11.43
N LYS A 176 12.77 16.31 -12.65
CA LYS A 176 13.45 15.66 -13.79
C LYS A 176 14.72 16.43 -14.15
N GLY A 177 15.79 15.70 -14.48
CA GLY A 177 17.08 16.28 -14.87
C GLY A 177 18.19 16.07 -13.82
N PRO A 178 19.37 16.67 -14.02
CA PRO A 178 20.49 16.48 -13.11
C PRO A 178 20.17 17.09 -11.73
N ALA A 179 20.26 16.26 -10.69
CA ALA A 179 20.09 16.71 -9.32
C ALA A 179 21.34 17.45 -8.82
N LYS A 180 21.13 18.46 -7.97
CA LYS A 180 22.20 19.35 -7.46
C LYS A 180 22.33 19.23 -5.94
N GLY A 181 23.54 19.48 -5.43
CA GLY A 181 23.83 19.46 -3.99
C GLY A 181 24.45 18.14 -3.54
N VAL A 182 24.43 17.91 -2.23
CA VAL A 182 24.98 16.72 -1.59
C VAL A 182 24.02 15.55 -1.77
N LEU A 183 24.51 14.44 -2.29
CA LEU A 183 23.78 13.18 -2.35
C LEU A 183 23.80 12.50 -0.97
N THR A 184 22.63 12.12 -0.47
CA THR A 184 22.47 11.23 0.67
C THR A 184 21.59 10.06 0.27
N THR A 185 22.03 8.85 0.60
CA THR A 185 21.28 7.62 0.35
C THR A 185 21.06 6.89 1.66
N LEU A 186 19.81 6.61 1.98
CA LEU A 186 19.40 5.79 3.11
C LEU A 186 18.99 4.44 2.56
N VAL A 187 19.64 3.37 3.02
CA VAL A 187 19.34 1.99 2.60
C VAL A 187 18.79 1.25 3.81
N PHE A 188 17.63 0.63 3.66
CA PHE A 188 16.96 -0.08 4.73
C PHE A 188 17.09 -1.59 4.53
N SER A 189 17.33 -2.29 5.64
CA SER A 189 17.34 -3.76 5.62
C SER A 189 15.94 -4.34 5.34
N ASP A 190 15.86 -5.64 5.06
CA ASP A 190 14.57 -6.30 4.79
C ASP A 190 13.62 -6.27 5.98
N SER A 191 14.14 -6.20 7.21
CA SER A 191 13.40 -6.09 8.46
C SER A 191 13.30 -4.66 9.00
N GLU A 192 13.49 -3.65 8.15
CA GLU A 192 13.38 -2.24 8.51
C GLU A 192 12.35 -1.51 7.62
N TRP A 193 11.52 -0.68 8.23
CA TRP A 193 10.43 0.06 7.60
C TRP A 193 10.58 1.56 7.84
N LEU A 194 10.28 2.36 6.82
CA LEU A 194 10.10 3.80 6.95
C LEU A 194 8.73 4.09 7.57
N ILE A 195 8.69 4.49 8.84
CA ILE A 195 7.46 4.59 9.65
C ILE A 195 7.01 6.03 9.93
N GLY A 196 7.72 7.01 9.39
CA GLY A 196 7.34 8.39 9.56
C GLY A 196 8.29 9.36 8.89
N ALA A 197 7.79 10.58 8.72
CA ALA A 197 8.54 11.72 8.27
C ALA A 197 8.03 12.95 9.02
N TYR A 198 8.94 13.76 9.54
CA TYR A 198 8.57 14.98 10.24
C TYR A 198 9.56 16.09 9.92
N GLY A 199 9.19 17.32 10.22
CA GLY A 199 10.02 18.43 9.84
C GLY A 199 9.42 19.79 10.06
N LYS A 200 10.01 20.77 9.39
CA LYS A 200 9.66 22.19 9.45
C LYS A 200 9.45 22.74 8.05
N ILE A 201 8.51 23.66 7.95
CA ILE A 201 8.15 24.35 6.71
C ILE A 201 8.19 25.84 7.00
N ARG A 202 9.01 26.59 6.25
CA ARG A 202 8.89 28.04 6.17
C ARG A 202 8.13 28.37 4.90
N LYS A 203 6.93 28.95 5.01
CA LYS A 203 6.16 29.40 3.85
C LYS A 203 6.53 30.84 3.50
N GLY A 204 7.03 31.08 2.29
CA GLY A 204 7.14 32.41 1.71
C GLY A 204 5.90 32.77 0.90
N ARG A 205 5.97 33.84 0.10
CA ARG A 205 4.85 34.26 -0.77
C ARG A 205 4.61 33.32 -1.95
N SER A 206 5.68 32.75 -2.52
CA SER A 206 5.62 31.91 -3.73
C SER A 206 6.43 30.62 -3.64
N GLN A 207 7.17 30.45 -2.54
CA GLN A 207 8.01 29.28 -2.31
C GLN A 207 8.05 28.91 -0.83
N SER A 208 8.21 27.62 -0.53
CA SER A 208 8.46 27.10 0.80
C SER A 208 9.87 26.54 0.90
N GLN A 209 10.45 26.64 2.09
CA GLN A 209 11.65 25.92 2.45
C GLN A 209 11.26 24.79 3.39
N ILE A 210 11.63 23.56 3.03
CA ILE A 210 11.26 22.36 3.78
C ILE A 210 12.52 21.70 4.33
N GLN A 211 12.47 21.39 5.62
CA GLN A 211 13.41 20.54 6.32
C GLN A 211 12.70 19.23 6.68
N ILE A 212 13.26 18.07 6.34
CA ILE A 212 12.64 16.76 6.59
C ILE A 212 13.63 15.83 7.31
N SER A 213 13.13 15.13 8.32
CA SER A 213 13.76 13.95 8.92
C SER A 213 12.87 12.73 8.68
N PHE A 214 13.50 11.57 8.54
CA PHE A 214 12.84 10.28 8.36
C PHE A 214 13.04 9.40 9.60
N VAL A 215 12.02 8.62 9.95
CA VAL A 215 12.07 7.67 11.06
C VAL A 215 11.87 6.27 10.52
N THR A 216 12.78 5.36 10.88
CA THR A 216 12.62 3.94 10.58
C THR A 216 12.39 3.14 11.85
N ARG A 217 11.84 1.94 11.69
CA ARG A 217 11.71 0.94 12.74
C ARG A 217 12.15 -0.42 12.22
N LYS A 218 12.92 -1.16 13.00
CA LYS A 218 13.31 -2.54 12.73
C LYS A 218 12.32 -3.52 13.35
N ALA A 219 12.41 -4.80 12.98
CA ALA A 219 11.54 -5.86 13.48
C ALA A 219 11.64 -6.07 15.00
N ASP A 220 12.79 -5.77 15.60
CA ASP A 220 13.01 -5.79 17.06
C ASP A 220 12.38 -4.57 17.78
N GLY A 221 11.74 -3.65 17.03
CA GLY A 221 11.12 -2.43 17.56
C GLY A 221 12.07 -1.25 17.68
N SER A 222 13.38 -1.43 17.48
CA SER A 222 14.35 -0.33 17.52
C SER A 222 14.06 0.69 16.42
N GLN A 223 14.24 1.98 16.74
CA GLN A 223 14.00 3.08 15.80
C GLN A 223 15.29 3.81 15.48
N SER A 224 15.36 4.36 14.27
CA SER A 224 16.45 5.23 13.84
C SER A 224 15.90 6.47 13.18
N GLN A 225 16.63 7.57 13.32
CA GLN A 225 16.27 8.86 12.76
C GLN A 225 17.35 9.31 11.78
N TYR A 226 16.92 9.76 10.60
CA TYR A 226 17.81 10.22 9.54
C TYR A 226 17.47 11.66 9.17
N GLY A 227 18.49 12.52 9.11
CA GLY A 227 18.35 13.95 8.85
C GLY A 227 18.55 14.81 10.12
N PRO A 228 18.14 16.08 10.10
CA PRO A 228 17.32 16.69 9.05
C PRO A 228 18.06 16.97 7.74
N TYR A 229 17.33 16.88 6.63
CA TYR A 229 17.77 17.25 5.29
C TYR A 229 17.10 18.54 4.83
N GLY A 230 17.85 19.37 4.11
CA GLY A 230 17.42 20.73 3.79
C GLY A 230 17.34 21.63 5.02
N ARG A 231 16.79 22.83 4.83
CA ARG A 231 16.73 23.84 5.88
C ARG A 231 15.46 24.67 5.79
N ALA A 232 14.85 24.92 6.94
CA ALA A 232 13.73 25.85 7.10
C ALA A 232 14.11 26.78 8.26
N TYR A 233 14.79 27.90 7.93
CA TYR A 233 15.24 28.84 8.94
C TYR A 233 14.06 29.50 9.65
N ASN A 234 14.20 29.70 10.96
CA ASN A 234 13.43 30.72 11.65
C ASN A 234 14.06 32.07 11.34
N ASP A 235 13.25 33.01 10.91
CA ASP A 235 13.56 34.43 10.86
C ASP A 235 12.44 35.09 11.66
N ASP A 236 12.75 36.11 12.46
CA ASP A 236 11.83 36.72 13.44
C ASP A 236 10.53 37.26 12.80
N VAL A 237 10.51 37.38 11.47
CA VAL A 237 9.38 37.87 10.65
C VAL A 237 8.45 36.75 10.14
N ILE A 238 8.89 35.49 10.04
CA ILE A 238 8.09 34.38 9.48
C ILE A 238 8.27 33.10 10.30
N SER A 239 7.21 32.67 10.99
CA SER A 239 7.20 31.43 11.77
C SER A 239 7.25 30.19 10.87
N THR A 240 7.99 29.18 11.33
CA THR A 240 7.95 27.85 10.71
C THR A 240 6.77 27.03 11.24
N THR A 241 6.10 26.30 10.36
CA THR A 241 5.11 25.30 10.74
C THR A 241 5.78 23.94 10.82
N LYS A 242 5.51 23.17 11.88
CA LYS A 242 5.96 21.78 11.99
C LYS A 242 4.98 20.86 11.30
N PHE A 243 5.47 19.80 10.68
CA PHE A 243 4.65 18.68 10.27
C PHE A 243 5.17 17.39 10.90
N ASN A 244 4.26 16.45 11.11
CA ASN A 244 4.57 15.12 11.59
C ASN A 244 3.65 14.14 10.89
N MET A 245 4.24 13.18 10.20
CA MET A 245 3.55 12.05 9.58
C MET A 245 4.02 10.78 10.29
N THR A 246 3.05 9.97 10.71
CA THR A 246 3.27 8.61 11.24
C THR A 246 2.48 7.60 10.41
N GLY A 247 3.03 6.41 10.26
CA GLY A 247 2.47 5.35 9.41
C GLY A 247 3.56 4.77 8.50
N THR A 248 3.35 3.57 7.96
CA THR A 248 4.37 2.98 7.08
C THR A 248 4.33 3.71 5.74
N ILE A 249 5.34 4.56 5.48
CA ILE A 249 5.45 5.33 4.24
C ILE A 249 5.79 4.37 3.09
N ILE A 250 4.99 4.44 2.03
CA ILE A 250 5.14 3.64 0.81
C ILE A 250 5.33 4.49 -0.45
N GLY A 251 5.30 5.82 -0.31
CA GLY A 251 5.49 6.73 -1.42
C GLY A 251 5.38 8.18 -1.02
N TYR A 252 5.52 9.07 -1.99
CA TYR A 252 5.40 10.50 -1.79
C TYR A 252 4.78 11.20 -3.00
N ARG A 253 4.23 12.38 -2.72
CA ARG A 253 3.73 13.35 -3.69
C ARG A 253 4.32 14.70 -3.34
N GLY A 254 4.43 15.61 -4.30
CA GLY A 254 5.01 16.92 -3.98
C GLY A 254 5.11 17.85 -5.16
N HIS A 255 5.78 18.97 -4.93
CA HIS A 255 6.11 19.94 -5.95
C HIS A 255 7.52 20.47 -5.74
N PHE A 256 8.26 20.61 -6.84
CA PHE A 256 9.56 21.26 -6.83
C PHE A 256 9.48 22.59 -7.59
N ASN A 257 9.92 23.66 -6.93
CA ASN A 257 10.09 24.99 -7.49
C ASN A 257 11.41 25.56 -6.96
N ASN A 258 12.52 25.31 -7.68
CA ASN A 258 13.87 25.61 -7.19
C ASN A 258 14.15 25.00 -5.80
N GLY A 259 13.82 23.71 -5.65
CA GLY A 259 13.80 22.97 -4.38
C GLY A 259 12.40 22.47 -4.03
N LEU A 260 12.30 21.56 -3.06
CA LEU A 260 11.06 20.95 -2.62
C LEU A 260 10.17 22.01 -1.95
N ASN A 261 9.06 22.30 -2.60
CA ASN A 261 8.13 23.36 -2.24
C ASN A 261 6.91 22.84 -1.46
N SER A 262 6.52 21.61 -1.74
CA SER A 262 5.49 20.89 -1.01
C SER A 262 5.78 19.39 -1.01
N VAL A 263 5.35 18.69 0.04
CA VAL A 263 5.44 17.22 0.14
C VAL A 263 4.20 16.65 0.81
N GLY A 264 3.75 15.49 0.37
CA GLY A 264 2.80 14.63 1.05
C GLY A 264 3.24 13.18 0.92
N PHE A 265 2.67 12.29 1.71
CA PHE A 265 3.08 10.89 1.79
C PHE A 265 1.91 9.95 1.53
N PHE A 266 2.22 8.81 0.90
CA PHE A 266 1.35 7.64 0.84
C PHE A 266 1.75 6.68 1.95
N TYR A 267 0.77 6.12 2.65
CA TYR A 267 1.04 5.28 3.80
C TYR A 267 -0.07 4.28 4.12
N PHE A 268 0.28 3.27 4.90
CA PHE A 268 -0.67 2.37 5.57
C PHE A 268 -0.93 2.82 7.02
#